data_AF-A0A534SFB0-F1
#
_entry.id   AF-A0A534SFB0-F1
#
_cell.length_a   1.000
_cell.length_b   1.000
_cell.length_c   1.000
_cell.angle_alpha   90.00
_cell.angle_beta   90.00
_cell.angle_gamma   90.00
#
_symmetry.space_group_name_H-M   'P 1'
#
loop_
_entity.id
_entity.type
_entity.pdbx_description
1 polymer ?
#
loop_
_entity_poly.entity_id
_entity_poly.type
_entity_poly.pdbx_seq_one_letter_code
_entity_poly.pdbx_strand_id
1 'polypeptide(L)'
;MKNTRPFFIAAILLTTAALPGRLSSQQSAAVRVDADDVGGVVTGTNGPEAGVWVIAETTDLPTKFAKIVVTDDQGRYLIPDLPKANYNIWVRGYGLVDSQKVRTVPGKTLDLKAAIAPNDAAAAQYYPAIYWYSMLKIPDKSEFPGTGENGNGMPEKIKHQAQWLDVIKTNGCNTCHQLGNKATRTIAQQLGEFKSSSDAWQRRIVSGQAMTSMLNAVDRIDSKRALALFGDWTDRIAAGEVPKSKPPRPQGVERNVVINVWDWSNPKAYLHDEISTDKRNPTVNANGPIYGSTELSTDLVPVLDPKHHKAWEIKHPVRDPNTPSAKTDPLTPSPYWGAEPIWDSQSNQHNPMMDEKARVWFTARVRPPENPDFCKKGSSHPSAKVFPINSANRHLSMYDPKTKKFTLISTCFSTHHLVFAEDANHTLWTSAGGPASGVVGWLNRKMFEETGDEQKSQGWTPLILDTNGNGKRDEWVEPNQAVDPTKDKRVAAAFYGIAVSPVDGSVWGSSQGFPSSIVRLNPGPNPSETALAELYEVPLDAGAYGIRGMDIDRNGVVWSSLSSGH
;
A
#
# COMPACT_ATOMS: atom_id res chain seq x y z
N MET A 1 101.43 -0.29 29.36
CA MET A 1 100.57 -0.72 28.24
C MET A 1 99.34 0.18 28.19
N LYS A 2 99.18 0.90 27.08
CA LYS A 2 98.01 1.61 26.52
C LYS A 2 97.25 2.65 27.38
N ASN A 3 97.51 3.92 27.03
CA ASN A 3 96.71 5.13 27.24
C ASN A 3 95.30 5.03 26.61
N THR A 4 94.29 5.73 27.14
CA THR A 4 93.75 7.02 26.61
C THR A 4 92.38 7.42 27.18
N ARG A 5 92.34 8.65 27.74
CA ARG A 5 91.38 9.79 27.65
C ARG A 5 89.84 9.61 27.52
N PRO A 6 89.05 10.48 28.19
CA PRO A 6 87.59 10.56 28.09
C PRO A 6 87.12 11.39 26.88
N PHE A 7 85.99 11.02 26.28
CA PHE A 7 85.32 11.74 25.20
C PHE A 7 84.28 12.74 25.74
N PHE A 8 84.38 13.98 25.27
CA PHE A 8 83.31 14.99 25.30
C PHE A 8 82.30 14.71 24.18
N ILE A 9 81.00 14.85 24.44
CA ILE A 9 79.98 15.05 23.40
C ILE A 9 79.14 16.28 23.77
N ALA A 10 79.07 17.19 22.80
CA ALA A 10 78.44 18.50 22.87
C ALA A 10 76.90 18.42 22.76
N ALA A 11 76.22 19.27 23.54
CA ALA A 11 74.79 19.52 23.41
C ALA A 11 74.55 20.60 22.35
N ILE A 12 73.76 20.29 21.32
CA ILE A 12 73.29 21.24 20.31
C ILE A 12 71.87 21.67 20.71
N LEU A 13 71.70 22.95 21.03
CA LEU A 13 70.39 23.60 21.14
C LEU A 13 69.87 23.92 19.73
N LEU A 14 68.69 23.40 19.39
CA LEU A 14 67.90 23.82 18.23
C LEU A 14 66.67 24.60 18.72
N THR A 15 66.68 25.90 18.51
CA THR A 15 65.53 26.80 18.70
C THR A 15 64.58 26.69 17.52
N THR A 16 63.37 26.17 17.73
CA THR A 16 62.28 26.16 16.73
C THR A 16 61.48 27.45 16.81
N ALA A 17 61.50 28.23 15.72
CA ALA A 17 60.64 29.40 15.53
C ALA A 17 59.22 28.95 15.14
N ALA A 18 58.21 29.38 15.90
CA ALA A 18 56.80 29.14 15.58
C ALA A 18 56.33 30.10 14.48
N LEU A 19 55.97 29.55 13.32
CA LEU A 19 55.22 30.27 12.28
C LEU A 19 53.72 30.23 12.63
N PRO A 20 52.96 31.33 12.48
CA PRO A 20 51.52 31.31 12.66
C PRO A 20 50.89 30.51 11.51
N GLY A 21 50.40 29.32 11.82
CA GLY A 21 49.62 28.51 10.88
C GLY A 21 48.37 29.28 10.47
N ARG A 22 48.24 29.57 9.17
CA ARG A 22 46.98 30.02 8.58
C ARG A 22 45.95 28.91 8.80
N LEU A 23 45.02 29.14 9.73
CA LEU A 23 43.75 28.43 9.78
C LEU A 23 43.00 28.77 8.49
N SER A 24 43.19 27.96 7.46
CA SER A 24 42.31 27.97 6.30
C SER A 24 40.99 27.39 6.78
N SER A 25 40.00 28.24 7.07
CA SER A 25 38.62 27.77 7.13
C SER A 25 38.36 27.12 5.78
N GLN A 26 38.16 25.80 5.74
CA GLN A 26 37.59 25.16 4.57
C GLN A 26 36.23 25.80 4.34
N GLN A 27 36.18 26.80 3.46
CA GLN A 27 34.93 27.29 2.91
C GLN A 27 34.31 26.08 2.23
N SER A 28 33.20 25.61 2.79
CA SER A 28 32.38 24.55 2.19
C SER A 28 32.19 24.90 0.72
N ALA A 29 32.53 23.99 -0.20
CA ALA A 29 32.36 24.24 -1.61
C ALA A 29 30.91 24.65 -1.88
N ALA A 30 30.71 25.82 -2.50
CA ALA A 30 29.40 26.38 -2.75
C ALA A 30 28.55 25.38 -3.56
N VAL A 31 27.29 25.20 -3.16
CA VAL A 31 26.33 24.41 -3.93
C VAL A 31 26.18 25.05 -5.30
N ARG A 32 26.40 24.27 -6.37
CA ARG A 32 26.17 24.74 -7.73
C ARG A 32 24.66 24.76 -7.97
N VAL A 33 24.16 25.91 -8.36
CA VAL A 33 22.74 26.15 -8.66
C VAL A 33 22.69 26.70 -10.08
N ASP A 34 21.96 26.04 -10.96
CA ASP A 34 21.67 26.54 -12.31
C ASP A 34 20.29 27.22 -12.34
N ALA A 35 19.68 27.39 -13.52
CA ALA A 35 18.53 28.28 -13.72
C ALA A 35 17.20 27.72 -13.19
N ASP A 36 17.07 26.41 -13.09
CA ASP A 36 15.88 25.70 -12.62
C ASP A 36 16.08 25.02 -11.26
N ASP A 37 17.23 25.23 -10.63
CA ASP A 37 17.53 24.73 -9.31
C ASP A 37 17.28 25.76 -8.18
N VAL A 38 17.09 25.25 -6.95
CA VAL A 38 17.31 26.03 -5.72
C VAL A 38 18.23 25.23 -4.81
N GLY A 39 19.30 25.85 -4.32
CA GLY A 39 20.24 25.17 -3.43
C GLY A 39 20.84 26.10 -2.39
N GLY A 40 21.48 25.54 -1.37
CA GLY A 40 22.10 26.30 -0.30
C GLY A 40 22.49 25.42 0.88
N VAL A 41 22.69 26.06 2.03
CA VAL A 41 23.04 25.37 3.29
C VAL A 41 21.94 25.57 4.31
N VAL A 42 21.56 24.49 4.99
CA VAL A 42 20.73 24.54 6.19
C VAL A 42 21.64 24.57 7.41
N THR A 43 21.39 25.52 8.31
CA THR A 43 22.10 25.63 9.60
C THR A 43 21.14 25.53 10.77
N GLY A 44 21.58 24.82 11.81
CA GLY A 44 20.95 24.79 13.14
C GLY A 44 21.79 25.54 14.17
N THR A 45 21.50 25.36 15.46
CA THR A 45 22.26 26.02 16.54
C THR A 45 23.70 25.54 16.65
N ASN A 46 23.98 24.32 16.17
CA ASN A 46 25.28 23.65 16.32
C ASN A 46 26.11 23.66 15.02
N GLY A 47 25.74 24.50 14.04
CA GLY A 47 26.38 24.55 12.72
C GLY A 47 25.49 23.93 11.63
N PRO A 48 26.07 23.30 10.59
CA PRO A 48 25.29 22.70 9.52
C PRO A 48 24.32 21.62 10.00
N GLU A 49 23.10 21.62 9.46
CA GLU A 49 22.04 20.69 9.87
C GLU A 49 21.90 19.54 8.86
N ALA A 50 22.41 18.37 9.21
CA ALA A 50 22.41 17.19 8.34
C ALA A 50 21.12 16.35 8.46
N GLY A 51 20.74 15.68 7.36
CA GLY A 51 19.64 14.73 7.33
C GLY A 51 18.26 15.35 7.57
N VAL A 52 18.07 16.61 7.18
CA VAL A 52 16.76 17.30 7.25
C VAL A 52 16.18 17.48 5.86
N TRP A 53 14.85 17.46 5.77
CA TRP A 53 14.13 17.66 4.52
C TRP A 53 14.01 19.14 4.21
N VAL A 54 14.38 19.53 3.00
CA VAL A 54 14.06 20.85 2.43
C VAL A 54 12.92 20.67 1.45
N ILE A 55 11.81 21.35 1.72
CA ILE A 55 10.54 21.18 1.00
C ILE A 55 10.25 22.48 0.24
N ALA A 56 10.11 22.39 -1.08
CA ALA A 56 9.60 23.47 -1.92
C ALA A 56 8.17 23.15 -2.35
N GLU A 57 7.19 23.97 -1.95
CA GLU A 57 5.76 23.80 -2.25
C GLU A 57 5.22 24.97 -3.07
N THR A 58 4.37 24.69 -4.06
CA THR A 58 3.69 25.68 -4.87
C THR A 58 2.25 25.29 -5.19
N THR A 59 1.41 26.32 -5.37
CA THR A 59 0.06 26.23 -5.93
C THR A 59 -0.06 26.97 -7.26
N ASP A 60 1.05 27.44 -7.83
CA ASP A 60 1.08 28.22 -9.08
C ASP A 60 1.03 27.30 -10.32
N LEU A 61 1.17 25.98 -10.14
CA LEU A 61 1.07 24.97 -11.19
C LEU A 61 -0.37 24.45 -11.32
N PRO A 62 -0.73 23.79 -12.44
CA PRO A 62 -2.10 23.30 -12.65
C PRO A 62 -2.61 22.32 -11.58
N THR A 63 -1.71 21.67 -10.86
CA THR A 63 -2.02 21.04 -9.58
C THR A 63 -1.01 21.44 -8.51
N LYS A 64 -1.43 21.38 -7.23
CA LYS A 64 -0.54 21.62 -6.11
C LYS A 64 0.64 20.66 -6.18
N PHE A 65 1.84 21.21 -6.01
CA PHE A 65 3.08 20.48 -6.19
C PHE A 65 4.04 20.76 -5.04
N ALA A 66 4.77 19.74 -4.60
CA ALA A 66 5.95 19.91 -3.77
C ALA A 66 7.12 19.03 -4.26
N LYS A 67 8.34 19.54 -4.14
CA LYS A 67 9.58 18.77 -4.32
C LYS A 67 10.38 18.80 -3.01
N ILE A 68 10.87 17.63 -2.60
CA ILE A 68 11.52 17.43 -1.30
C ILE A 68 12.88 16.77 -1.53
N VAL A 69 13.91 17.31 -0.90
CA VAL A 69 15.27 16.75 -0.88
C VAL A 69 15.81 16.69 0.54
N VAL A 70 16.93 16.01 0.75
CA VAL A 70 17.55 15.87 2.07
C VAL A 70 18.93 16.51 2.11
N THR A 71 19.27 17.17 3.21
CA THR A 71 20.60 17.76 3.39
C THR A 71 21.69 16.72 3.64
N ASP A 72 22.89 16.97 3.13
CA ASP A 72 24.08 16.17 3.40
C ASP A 72 24.72 16.44 4.77
N ASP A 73 25.89 15.83 5.07
CA ASP A 73 26.60 16.02 6.34
C ASP A 73 27.06 17.46 6.59
N GLN A 74 27.17 18.26 5.53
CA GLN A 74 27.53 19.67 5.59
C GLN A 74 26.29 20.57 5.52
N GLY A 75 25.09 20.02 5.72
CA GLY A 75 23.83 20.76 5.66
C GLY A 75 23.45 21.25 4.26
N ARG A 76 24.16 20.84 3.22
CA ARG A 76 23.95 21.32 1.85
C ARG A 76 22.76 20.62 1.24
N TYR A 77 21.98 21.34 0.44
CA TYR A 77 20.88 20.79 -0.35
C TYR A 77 20.83 21.41 -1.74
N LEU A 78 20.26 20.65 -2.68
CA LEU A 78 19.90 21.10 -4.02
C LEU A 78 18.54 20.51 -4.35
N ILE A 79 17.57 21.36 -4.67
CA ILE A 79 16.27 20.97 -5.21
C ILE A 79 16.36 21.12 -6.72
N PRO A 80 16.51 20.01 -7.47
CA PRO A 80 16.80 20.08 -8.89
C PRO A 80 15.53 20.31 -9.71
N ASP A 81 15.65 20.80 -10.95
CA ASP A 81 14.63 20.77 -12.00
C ASP A 81 13.25 21.29 -11.53
N LEU A 82 13.19 22.44 -10.84
CA LEU A 82 11.93 23.03 -10.40
C LEU A 82 11.21 23.71 -11.57
N PRO A 83 9.93 23.38 -11.83
CA PRO A 83 9.13 24.14 -12.78
C PRO A 83 9.09 25.62 -12.44
N LYS A 84 9.03 26.48 -13.46
CA LYS A 84 8.95 27.93 -13.27
C LYS A 84 7.65 28.31 -12.54
N ALA A 85 7.76 28.63 -11.26
CA ALA A 85 6.69 29.02 -10.36
C ALA A 85 7.27 29.76 -9.14
N ASN A 86 6.42 30.34 -8.30
CA ASN A 86 6.84 30.76 -6.96
C ASN A 86 6.71 29.58 -5.99
N TYR A 87 7.70 29.43 -5.11
CA TYR A 87 7.72 28.38 -4.10
C TYR A 87 7.80 28.97 -2.71
N ASN A 88 7.10 28.33 -1.76
CA ASN A 88 7.45 28.42 -0.35
C ASN A 88 8.43 27.31 -0.02
N ILE A 89 9.58 27.66 0.55
CA ILE A 89 10.62 26.71 0.95
C ILE A 89 10.82 26.74 2.46
N TRP A 90 10.88 25.57 3.09
CA TRP A 90 11.17 25.42 4.51
C TRP A 90 11.88 24.11 4.82
N VAL A 91 12.36 24.00 6.05
CA VAL A 91 13.08 22.85 6.58
C VAL A 91 12.17 22.09 7.55
N ARG A 92 12.18 20.76 7.45
CA ARG A 92 11.55 19.83 8.38
C ARG A 92 12.57 18.76 8.79
N GLY A 93 12.50 18.28 10.03
CA GLY A 93 13.36 17.19 10.49
C GLY A 93 12.88 16.55 11.79
N TYR A 94 13.27 15.30 12.03
CA TYR A 94 13.01 14.68 13.32
C TYR A 94 13.86 15.36 14.42
N GLY A 95 13.23 15.63 15.56
CA GLY A 95 13.81 16.45 16.64
C GLY A 95 13.63 17.96 16.45
N LEU A 96 12.99 18.38 15.35
CA LEU A 96 12.76 19.78 14.99
C LEU A 96 11.26 20.07 14.86
N VAL A 97 10.93 21.34 14.62
CA VAL A 97 9.65 21.77 14.06
C VAL A 97 9.88 22.39 12.67
N ASP A 98 8.81 22.63 11.92
CA ASP A 98 8.95 23.32 10.64
C ASP A 98 9.59 24.70 10.83
N SER A 99 10.58 25.02 9.99
CA SER A 99 11.13 26.37 9.95
C SER A 99 10.13 27.38 9.37
N GLN A 100 10.46 28.67 9.50
CA GLN A 100 9.75 29.70 8.74
C GLN A 100 9.81 29.39 7.24
N LYS A 101 8.67 29.55 6.54
CA LYS A 101 8.59 29.45 5.08
C LYS A 101 9.19 30.71 4.44
N VAL A 102 10.07 30.51 3.46
CA VAL A 102 10.68 31.57 2.67
C VAL A 102 10.20 31.47 1.22
N ARG A 103 9.75 32.57 0.65
CA ARG A 103 9.30 32.61 -0.74
C ARG A 103 10.49 32.80 -1.68
N THR A 104 10.59 31.99 -2.72
CA THR A 104 11.63 32.12 -3.76
C THR A 104 11.13 31.62 -5.12
N VAL A 105 11.99 31.71 -6.13
CA VAL A 105 11.83 31.15 -7.47
C VAL A 105 13.08 30.30 -7.80
N PRO A 106 13.01 29.41 -8.81
CA PRO A 106 14.19 28.71 -9.31
C PRO A 106 15.30 29.66 -9.77
N GLY A 107 16.55 29.19 -9.77
CA GLY A 107 17.73 29.97 -10.12
C GLY A 107 18.39 30.68 -8.93
N LYS A 108 18.12 30.27 -7.70
CA LYS A 108 18.52 31.01 -6.49
C LYS A 108 19.32 30.16 -5.50
N THR A 109 20.38 30.73 -4.97
CA THR A 109 21.02 30.25 -3.76
C THR A 109 20.24 30.76 -2.55
N LEU A 110 19.84 29.86 -1.64
CA LEU A 110 19.03 30.16 -0.47
C LEU A 110 19.53 29.38 0.75
N ASP A 111 20.16 30.08 1.69
CA ASP A 111 20.47 29.50 2.98
C ASP A 111 19.24 29.51 3.89
N LEU A 112 19.07 28.42 4.65
CA LEU A 112 17.91 28.21 5.51
C LEU A 112 18.36 27.94 6.95
N LYS A 113 17.45 28.19 7.90
CA LYS A 113 17.66 27.87 9.31
C LYS A 113 16.68 26.80 9.75
N ALA A 114 17.20 25.75 10.37
CA ALA A 114 16.39 24.77 11.07
C ALA A 114 15.77 25.37 12.35
N ALA A 115 14.56 24.94 12.70
CA ALA A 115 13.87 25.37 13.92
C ALA A 115 13.86 24.24 14.96
N ILE A 116 14.53 24.44 16.08
CA ILE A 116 14.57 23.46 17.18
C ILE A 116 13.17 23.31 17.77
N ALA A 117 12.78 22.07 18.05
CA ALA A 117 11.55 21.81 18.77
C ALA A 117 11.66 22.31 20.22
N PRO A 118 10.66 23.05 20.74
CA PRO A 118 10.70 23.58 22.11
C PRO A 118 10.68 22.48 23.18
N ASN A 119 10.23 21.27 22.85
CA ASN A 119 10.23 20.08 23.69
C ASN A 119 10.00 18.82 22.85
N ASP A 120 10.14 17.66 23.48
CA ASP A 120 9.97 16.35 22.82
C ASP A 120 8.55 16.14 22.26
N ALA A 121 7.52 16.69 22.91
CA ALA A 121 6.13 16.58 22.43
C ALA A 121 5.89 17.34 21.12
N ALA A 122 6.51 18.51 20.98
CA ALA A 122 6.48 19.28 19.73
C ALA A 122 7.24 18.55 18.61
N ALA A 123 8.42 17.99 18.90
CA ALA A 123 9.18 17.20 17.94
C ALA A 123 8.41 15.97 17.46
N ALA A 124 7.74 15.26 18.38
CA ALA A 124 7.01 14.04 18.09
C ALA A 124 5.82 14.25 17.13
N GLN A 125 5.28 15.47 17.02
CA GLN A 125 4.22 15.77 16.05
C GLN A 125 4.64 15.50 14.60
N TYR A 126 5.94 15.51 14.32
CA TYR A 126 6.53 15.25 13.01
C TYR A 126 6.96 13.80 12.80
N TYR A 127 6.86 12.94 13.83
CA TYR A 127 7.23 11.54 13.69
C TYR A 127 6.23 10.79 12.79
N PRO A 128 6.68 9.78 12.03
CA PRO A 128 5.77 8.95 11.24
C PRO A 128 4.68 8.33 12.09
N ALA A 129 3.49 8.15 11.51
CA ALA A 129 2.33 7.59 12.17
C ALA A 129 2.64 6.27 12.92
N ILE A 130 3.49 5.41 12.33
CA ILE A 130 3.86 4.12 12.93
C ILE A 130 4.51 4.22 14.32
N TYR A 131 5.21 5.31 14.63
CA TYR A 131 5.82 5.53 15.96
C TYR A 131 4.76 5.82 17.03
N TRP A 132 3.65 6.43 16.64
CA TRP A 132 2.52 6.65 17.52
C TRP A 132 1.69 5.38 17.65
N TYR A 133 1.48 4.67 16.54
CA TYR A 133 0.78 3.40 16.52
C TYR A 133 1.48 2.32 17.38
N SER A 134 2.81 2.28 17.41
CA SER A 134 3.56 1.33 18.24
C SER A 134 3.36 1.52 19.75
N MET A 135 2.74 2.62 20.18
CA MET A 135 2.34 2.84 21.58
C MET A 135 1.01 2.18 21.94
N LEU A 136 0.27 1.65 20.95
CA LEU A 136 -0.96 0.89 21.17
C LEU A 136 -0.63 -0.41 21.90
N LYS A 137 -1.26 -0.63 23.05
CA LYS A 137 -1.18 -1.91 23.75
C LYS A 137 -1.96 -2.98 23.01
N ILE A 138 -1.50 -4.22 23.14
CA ILE A 138 -2.15 -5.41 22.59
C ILE A 138 -2.48 -6.38 23.75
N PRO A 139 -3.48 -7.27 23.61
CA PRO A 139 -3.76 -8.29 24.64
C PRO A 139 -2.55 -9.18 24.89
N ASP A 140 -2.30 -9.58 26.13
CA ASP A 140 -1.13 -10.40 26.48
C ASP A 140 -1.28 -11.84 25.96
N LYS A 141 -0.15 -12.52 25.68
CA LYS A 141 -0.16 -13.92 25.20
C LYS A 141 -0.88 -14.86 26.18
N SER A 142 -0.86 -14.55 27.47
CA SER A 142 -1.53 -15.31 28.54
C SER A 142 -3.05 -15.20 28.53
N GLU A 143 -3.63 -14.25 27.77
CA GLU A 143 -5.07 -14.13 27.56
C GLU A 143 -5.60 -15.09 26.47
N PHE A 144 -4.75 -15.96 25.90
CA PHE A 144 -5.11 -16.91 24.86
C PHE A 144 -4.90 -18.36 25.33
N PRO A 145 -5.77 -19.32 24.95
CA PRO A 145 -6.91 -19.15 24.04
C PRO A 145 -8.07 -18.39 24.69
N GLY A 146 -8.94 -17.81 23.85
CA GLY A 146 -10.18 -17.20 24.31
C GLY A 146 -11.14 -18.23 24.91
N THR A 147 -11.81 -17.82 25.99
CA THR A 147 -12.73 -18.65 26.80
C THR A 147 -14.13 -18.04 26.91
N GLY A 148 -14.44 -17.04 26.07
CA GLY A 148 -15.76 -16.42 26.00
C GLY A 148 -16.03 -15.41 27.10
N GLU A 149 -17.24 -14.82 27.09
CA GLU A 149 -17.64 -13.75 28.01
C GLU A 149 -17.64 -14.17 29.49
N ASN A 150 -17.94 -15.43 29.77
CA ASN A 150 -17.93 -16.00 31.13
C ASN A 150 -16.52 -16.40 31.62
N GLY A 151 -15.50 -16.30 30.76
CA GLY A 151 -14.10 -16.59 31.07
C GLY A 151 -13.25 -15.32 31.06
N ASN A 152 -12.20 -15.31 30.25
CA ASN A 152 -11.28 -14.18 30.08
C ASN A 152 -11.82 -13.06 29.17
N GLY A 153 -13.04 -13.19 28.63
CA GLY A 153 -13.70 -12.19 27.78
C GLY A 153 -13.21 -12.17 26.32
N MET A 154 -12.19 -12.96 25.97
CA MET A 154 -11.71 -13.13 24.60
C MET A 154 -12.60 -14.17 23.87
N PRO A 155 -13.10 -13.90 22.64
CA PRO A 155 -13.95 -14.83 21.91
C PRO A 155 -13.31 -16.21 21.75
N GLU A 156 -14.10 -17.27 21.93
CA GLU A 156 -13.61 -18.65 21.85
C GLU A 156 -12.97 -18.99 20.49
N LYS A 157 -13.37 -18.30 19.40
CA LYS A 157 -12.78 -18.47 18.06
C LYS A 157 -11.32 -18.01 17.96
N ILE A 158 -10.84 -17.22 18.91
CA ILE A 158 -9.49 -16.64 18.92
C ILE A 158 -8.63 -17.45 19.89
N LYS A 159 -7.82 -18.34 19.35
CA LYS A 159 -6.98 -19.29 20.08
C LYS A 159 -5.54 -18.79 20.30
N HIS A 160 -5.06 -17.84 19.48
CA HIS A 160 -3.70 -17.33 19.53
C HIS A 160 -3.65 -15.80 19.40
N GLN A 161 -2.72 -15.13 20.10
CA GLN A 161 -2.49 -13.67 20.00
C GLN A 161 -2.26 -13.22 18.54
N ALA A 162 -1.62 -14.07 17.73
CA ALA A 162 -1.36 -13.77 16.32
C ALA A 162 -2.65 -13.62 15.49
N GLN A 163 -3.77 -14.26 15.86
CA GLN A 163 -5.08 -14.03 15.22
C GLN A 163 -5.59 -12.62 15.46
N TRP A 164 -5.37 -12.10 16.67
CA TRP A 164 -5.72 -10.73 17.00
C TRP A 164 -4.86 -9.74 16.22
N LEU A 165 -3.55 -9.99 16.19
CA LEU A 165 -2.59 -9.18 15.45
C LEU A 165 -2.82 -9.20 13.94
N ASP A 166 -3.26 -10.33 13.36
CA ASP A 166 -3.60 -10.43 11.94
C ASP A 166 -4.65 -9.40 11.53
N VAL A 167 -5.74 -9.29 12.31
CA VAL A 167 -6.82 -8.34 12.03
C VAL A 167 -6.32 -6.91 12.18
N ILE A 168 -5.55 -6.62 13.23
CA ILE A 168 -5.10 -5.26 13.53
C ILE A 168 -4.00 -4.78 12.56
N LYS A 169 -3.02 -5.64 12.25
CA LYS A 169 -1.85 -5.27 11.43
C LYS A 169 -2.05 -5.46 9.92
N THR A 170 -2.85 -6.44 9.49
CA THR A 170 -2.79 -6.92 8.10
C THR A 170 -4.16 -6.97 7.42
N ASN A 171 -5.15 -7.64 8.00
CA ASN A 171 -6.39 -8.00 7.31
C ASN A 171 -7.61 -7.15 7.71
N GLY A 172 -7.48 -6.19 8.63
CA GLY A 172 -8.62 -5.40 9.13
C GLY A 172 -8.41 -3.91 9.31
N CYS A 173 -7.29 -3.48 9.87
CA CYS A 173 -7.13 -2.06 10.24
C CYS A 173 -5.98 -1.36 9.50
N ASN A 174 -4.72 -1.64 9.86
CA ASN A 174 -3.58 -0.80 9.48
C ASN A 174 -3.31 -0.73 7.96
N THR A 175 -3.64 -1.77 7.19
CA THR A 175 -3.46 -1.74 5.73
C THR A 175 -4.43 -0.78 5.03
N CYS A 176 -5.59 -0.51 5.61
CA CYS A 176 -6.60 0.40 5.05
C CYS A 176 -6.60 1.77 5.73
N HIS A 177 -6.07 1.87 6.95
CA HIS A 177 -6.06 3.09 7.75
C HIS A 177 -4.67 3.37 8.29
N GLN A 178 -4.18 4.59 8.07
CA GLN A 178 -2.92 5.05 8.65
C GLN A 178 -3.08 5.34 10.15
N LEU A 179 -3.05 4.29 10.97
CA LEU A 179 -3.10 4.41 12.42
C LEU A 179 -1.86 5.15 12.94
N GLY A 180 -2.09 6.08 13.88
CA GLY A 180 -1.05 6.89 14.51
C GLY A 180 -0.84 8.28 13.88
N ASN A 181 -1.49 8.56 12.76
CA ASN A 181 -1.60 9.95 12.28
C ASN A 181 -2.45 10.78 13.27
N LYS A 182 -2.41 12.12 13.14
CA LYS A 182 -3.10 13.00 14.10
C LYS A 182 -4.60 12.72 14.22
N ALA A 183 -5.27 12.43 13.10
CA ALA A 183 -6.71 12.14 13.05
C ALA A 183 -7.08 10.83 13.75
N THR A 184 -6.21 9.82 13.69
CA THR A 184 -6.46 8.51 14.31
C THR A 184 -5.99 8.44 15.76
N ARG A 185 -4.95 9.17 16.17
CA ARG A 185 -4.45 9.15 17.55
C ARG A 185 -5.13 10.14 18.51
N THR A 186 -6.02 10.99 18.01
CA THR A 186 -6.78 11.97 18.80
C THR A 186 -8.26 11.90 18.45
N ILE A 187 -9.19 12.22 19.36
CA ILE A 187 -10.63 12.27 19.07
C ILE A 187 -11.01 13.65 18.49
N ALA A 188 -11.65 13.66 17.32
CA ALA A 188 -12.16 14.89 16.70
C ALA A 188 -13.38 15.40 17.49
N GLN A 189 -13.38 16.69 17.84
CA GLN A 189 -14.50 17.33 18.57
C GLN A 189 -15.85 17.20 17.83
N GLN A 190 -15.81 17.15 16.49
CA GLN A 190 -16.97 17.00 15.62
C GLN A 190 -17.69 15.65 15.78
N LEU A 191 -17.06 14.66 16.44
CA LEU A 191 -17.74 13.39 16.77
C LEU A 191 -18.72 13.55 17.93
N GLY A 192 -18.58 14.59 18.75
CA GLY A 192 -19.38 14.84 19.95
C GLY A 192 -18.64 14.55 21.25
N GLU A 193 -19.39 14.59 22.35
CA GLU A 193 -18.90 14.29 23.69
C GLU A 193 -19.29 12.86 24.10
N PHE A 194 -18.39 12.19 24.81
CA PHE A 194 -18.56 10.78 25.18
C PHE A 194 -18.13 10.57 26.63
N LYS A 195 -18.73 9.55 27.28
CA LYS A 195 -18.38 9.18 28.66
C LYS A 195 -16.96 8.61 28.77
N SER A 196 -16.46 8.02 27.70
CA SER A 196 -15.13 7.43 27.62
C SER A 196 -14.56 7.53 26.19
N SER A 197 -13.23 7.47 26.06
CA SER A 197 -12.59 7.38 24.75
C SER A 197 -12.90 6.07 24.03
N SER A 198 -13.22 4.99 24.74
CA SER A 198 -13.72 3.75 24.15
C SER A 198 -15.06 3.97 23.41
N ASP A 199 -16.00 4.70 24.01
CA ASP A 199 -17.27 5.06 23.38
C ASP A 199 -17.05 5.98 22.16
N ALA A 200 -16.09 6.90 22.26
CA ALA A 200 -15.70 7.76 21.15
C ALA A 200 -15.14 6.95 19.96
N TRP A 201 -14.35 5.90 20.23
CA TRP A 201 -13.85 4.98 19.21
C TRP A 201 -14.97 4.15 18.58
N GLN A 202 -15.92 3.63 19.37
CA GLN A 202 -17.09 2.92 18.84
C GLN A 202 -17.87 3.81 17.86
N ARG A 203 -18.08 5.09 18.22
CA ARG A 203 -18.74 6.06 17.34
C ARG A 203 -17.89 6.45 16.13
N ARG A 204 -16.56 6.50 16.27
CA ARG A 204 -15.65 6.81 15.16
C ARG A 204 -15.75 5.79 14.05
N ILE A 205 -15.61 4.50 14.36
CA ILE A 205 -15.44 3.45 13.34
C ILE A 205 -16.68 3.30 12.44
N VAL A 206 -17.85 3.77 12.90
CA VAL A 206 -19.09 3.78 12.12
C VAL A 206 -19.30 5.05 11.29
N SER A 207 -18.31 5.96 11.24
CA SER A 207 -18.43 7.23 10.50
C SER A 207 -18.30 7.03 8.98
N GLY A 208 -19.18 7.65 8.21
CA GLY A 208 -19.23 7.55 6.76
C GLY A 208 -19.82 6.21 6.27
N GLN A 209 -19.75 5.99 4.96
CA GLN A 209 -20.39 4.84 4.28
C GLN A 209 -19.65 3.50 4.50
N ALA A 210 -18.38 3.53 4.95
CA ALA A 210 -17.64 2.32 5.32
C ALA A 210 -18.27 1.56 6.51
N MET A 211 -19.02 2.27 7.36
CA MET A 211 -19.73 1.83 8.57
C MET A 211 -19.78 0.31 8.81
N THR A 212 -20.59 -0.41 8.03
CA THR A 212 -20.82 -1.85 8.23
C THR A 212 -19.56 -2.68 8.01
N SER A 213 -18.73 -2.33 7.04
CA SER A 213 -17.44 -2.99 6.79
C SER A 213 -16.48 -2.82 7.98
N MET A 214 -16.49 -1.65 8.62
CA MET A 214 -15.68 -1.38 9.81
C MET A 214 -16.14 -2.17 11.02
N LEU A 215 -17.45 -2.29 11.23
CA LEU A 215 -18.04 -3.13 12.29
C LEU A 215 -17.68 -4.61 12.07
N ASN A 216 -17.90 -5.11 10.86
CA ASN A 216 -17.55 -6.49 10.50
C ASN A 216 -16.06 -6.78 10.71
N ALA A 217 -15.18 -5.80 10.47
CA ALA A 217 -13.74 -5.97 10.66
C ALA A 217 -13.36 -6.08 12.13
N VAL A 218 -13.90 -5.21 13.00
CA VAL A 218 -13.60 -5.24 14.43
C VAL A 218 -14.23 -6.46 15.12
N ASP A 219 -15.40 -6.93 14.68
CA ASP A 219 -16.08 -8.12 15.22
C ASP A 219 -15.38 -9.45 14.91
N ARG A 220 -14.33 -9.43 14.06
CA ARG A 220 -13.43 -10.59 13.91
C ARG A 220 -12.57 -10.80 15.16
N ILE A 221 -12.35 -9.76 15.95
CA ILE A 221 -11.64 -9.79 17.22
C ILE A 221 -12.59 -9.48 18.39
N ASP A 222 -12.04 -9.32 19.60
CA ASP A 222 -12.75 -8.82 20.78
C ASP A 222 -13.08 -7.31 20.69
N SER A 223 -14.15 -6.93 19.99
CA SER A 223 -14.49 -5.52 19.76
C SER A 223 -14.43 -4.64 21.03
N LYS A 224 -14.99 -5.13 22.15
CA LYS A 224 -14.98 -4.40 23.44
C LYS A 224 -13.57 -4.11 23.95
N ARG A 225 -12.68 -5.11 23.92
CA ARG A 225 -11.31 -4.96 24.45
C ARG A 225 -10.44 -4.19 23.45
N ALA A 226 -10.58 -4.41 22.14
CA ALA A 226 -9.93 -3.58 21.12
C ALA A 226 -10.26 -2.09 21.27
N LEU A 227 -11.54 -1.73 21.42
CA LEU A 227 -11.98 -0.33 21.60
C LEU A 227 -11.48 0.28 22.92
N ALA A 228 -11.42 -0.51 24.00
CA ALA A 228 -10.82 -0.08 25.25
C ALA A 228 -9.31 0.21 25.10
N LEU A 229 -8.58 -0.63 24.37
CA LEU A 229 -7.14 -0.42 24.09
C LEU A 229 -6.91 0.81 23.21
N PHE A 230 -7.75 1.05 22.20
CA PHE A 230 -7.69 2.27 21.39
C PHE A 230 -8.03 3.54 22.22
N GLY A 231 -8.99 3.42 23.14
CA GLY A 231 -9.33 4.46 24.10
C GLY A 231 -8.16 4.80 25.02
N ASP A 232 -7.58 3.80 25.70
CA ASP A 232 -6.39 3.95 26.56
C ASP A 232 -5.22 4.58 25.80
N TRP A 233 -4.97 4.14 24.57
CA TRP A 233 -3.94 4.70 23.70
C TRP A 233 -4.15 6.19 23.42
N THR A 234 -5.40 6.60 23.14
CA THR A 234 -5.74 8.00 22.88
C THR A 234 -5.65 8.85 24.14
N ASP A 235 -6.11 8.33 25.28
CA ASP A 235 -6.08 9.02 26.58
C ASP A 235 -4.65 9.25 27.07
N ARG A 236 -3.79 8.22 26.94
CA ARG A 236 -2.34 8.32 27.22
C ARG A 236 -1.67 9.43 26.40
N ILE A 237 -1.97 9.50 25.10
CA ILE A 237 -1.43 10.55 24.23
C ILE A 237 -1.97 11.93 24.64
N ALA A 238 -3.26 12.05 24.96
CA ALA A 238 -3.85 13.30 25.44
C ALA A 238 -3.25 13.75 26.78
N ALA A 239 -2.86 12.82 27.65
CA ALA A 239 -2.15 13.07 28.89
C ALA A 239 -0.66 13.44 28.70
N GLY A 240 -0.16 13.48 27.47
CA GLY A 240 1.19 13.91 27.12
C GLY A 240 2.19 12.78 26.86
N GLU A 241 1.75 11.52 26.79
CA GLU A 241 2.65 10.44 26.40
C GLU A 241 3.06 10.58 24.92
N VAL A 242 4.34 10.39 24.65
CA VAL A 242 4.95 10.48 23.31
C VAL A 242 5.70 9.18 22.99
N PRO A 243 5.96 8.87 21.71
CA PRO A 243 6.76 7.71 21.33
C PRO A 243 8.12 7.72 22.03
N LYS A 244 8.45 6.61 22.70
CA LYS A 244 9.76 6.47 23.38
C LYS A 244 10.91 6.41 22.38
N SER A 245 10.69 5.76 21.23
CA SER A 245 11.66 5.69 20.15
C SER A 245 11.61 6.95 19.30
N LYS A 246 12.76 7.56 19.05
CA LYS A 246 12.89 8.71 18.14
C LYS A 246 13.31 8.18 16.75
N PRO A 247 12.61 8.56 15.67
CA PRO A 247 12.99 8.12 14.34
C PRO A 247 14.37 8.66 13.95
N PRO A 248 15.23 7.84 13.32
CA PRO A 248 16.50 8.31 12.81
C PRO A 248 16.27 9.26 11.63
N ARG A 249 17.17 10.22 11.47
CA ARG A 249 17.23 11.04 10.25
C ARG A 249 17.93 10.26 9.13
N PRO A 250 17.65 10.55 7.85
CA PRO A 250 18.34 9.90 6.75
C PRO A 250 19.86 10.10 6.83
N GLN A 251 20.61 9.03 6.54
CA GLN A 251 22.07 9.03 6.55
C GLN A 251 22.64 8.40 5.27
N GLY A 252 23.88 8.78 4.92
CA GLY A 252 24.57 8.22 3.75
C GLY A 252 23.72 8.33 2.48
N VAL A 253 23.53 7.19 1.80
CA VAL A 253 22.81 7.11 0.52
C VAL A 253 21.32 7.46 0.62
N GLU A 254 20.71 7.34 1.80
CA GLU A 254 19.28 7.67 2.01
C GLU A 254 18.98 9.14 1.73
N ARG A 255 20.00 10.00 1.78
CA ARG A 255 19.87 11.45 1.53
C ARG A 255 19.79 11.79 0.04
N ASN A 256 20.06 10.84 -0.85
CA ASN A 256 19.99 11.04 -2.30
C ASN A 256 18.56 10.98 -2.85
N VAL A 257 17.56 10.79 -1.99
CA VAL A 257 16.16 10.71 -2.39
C VAL A 257 15.62 12.10 -2.74
N VAL A 258 15.00 12.20 -3.93
CA VAL A 258 14.20 13.35 -4.36
C VAL A 258 12.76 12.90 -4.47
N ILE A 259 11.85 13.58 -3.78
CA ILE A 259 10.42 13.24 -3.75
C ILE A 259 9.65 14.34 -4.44
N ASN A 260 8.85 13.97 -5.43
CA ASN A 260 7.82 14.83 -5.99
C ASN A 260 6.47 14.43 -5.42
N VAL A 261 5.68 15.41 -5.01
CA VAL A 261 4.34 15.23 -4.45
C VAL A 261 3.38 16.08 -5.25
N TRP A 262 2.32 15.47 -5.77
CA TRP A 262 1.24 16.16 -6.44
C TRP A 262 -0.06 15.87 -5.71
N ASP A 263 -0.91 16.88 -5.58
CA ASP A 263 -2.33 16.63 -5.34
C ASP A 263 -2.94 16.17 -6.67
N TRP A 264 -3.78 15.14 -6.65
CA TRP A 264 -4.49 14.68 -7.84
C TRP A 264 -5.76 13.94 -7.42
N SER A 265 -6.82 14.04 -8.22
CA SER A 265 -8.23 13.82 -7.84
C SER A 265 -8.82 14.97 -7.01
N ASN A 266 -9.89 14.71 -6.25
CA ASN A 266 -10.66 15.69 -5.51
C ASN A 266 -10.74 15.36 -4.00
N PRO A 267 -11.05 16.33 -3.11
CA PRO A 267 -11.02 16.14 -1.65
C PRO A 267 -12.01 15.11 -1.08
N LYS A 268 -12.98 14.64 -1.87
CA LYS A 268 -13.97 13.63 -1.47
C LYS A 268 -13.64 12.23 -1.99
N ALA A 269 -12.72 12.12 -2.95
CA ALA A 269 -12.30 10.85 -3.51
C ALA A 269 -11.33 10.12 -2.57
N TYR A 270 -11.51 8.80 -2.49
CA TYR A 270 -10.56 7.88 -1.88
C TYR A 270 -9.79 7.18 -3.00
N LEU A 271 -8.50 7.50 -3.14
CA LEU A 271 -7.60 6.83 -4.07
C LEU A 271 -7.05 5.56 -3.43
N HIS A 272 -7.31 4.41 -4.04
CA HIS A 272 -6.88 3.10 -3.53
C HIS A 272 -5.61 2.59 -4.22
N ASP A 273 -5.62 2.49 -5.55
CA ASP A 273 -4.52 1.97 -6.36
C ASP A 273 -4.12 2.93 -7.48
N GLU A 274 -2.93 2.74 -8.05
CA GLU A 274 -2.45 3.46 -9.23
C GLU A 274 -1.57 2.58 -10.13
N ILE A 275 -1.43 2.98 -11.40
CA ILE A 275 -0.48 2.38 -12.34
C ILE A 275 0.26 3.45 -13.14
N SER A 276 1.58 3.29 -13.22
CA SER A 276 2.46 4.18 -13.99
C SER A 276 3.00 3.55 -15.27
N THR A 277 3.10 2.22 -15.36
CA THR A 277 3.66 1.52 -16.53
C THR A 277 3.38 0.02 -16.47
N ASP A 278 3.61 -0.71 -17.56
CA ASP A 278 3.56 -2.17 -17.54
C ASP A 278 4.79 -2.72 -16.81
N LYS A 279 4.58 -3.52 -15.76
CA LYS A 279 5.66 -4.16 -14.99
C LYS A 279 6.61 -4.99 -15.88
N ARG A 280 6.09 -5.58 -16.95
CA ARG A 280 6.86 -6.44 -17.86
C ARG A 280 7.82 -5.64 -18.72
N ASN A 281 7.44 -4.42 -19.08
CA ASN A 281 8.26 -3.45 -19.80
C ASN A 281 8.04 -2.04 -19.25
N PRO A 282 8.82 -1.62 -18.24
CA PRO A 282 8.62 -0.34 -17.56
C PRO A 282 8.76 0.91 -18.44
N THR A 283 9.31 0.77 -19.65
CA THR A 283 9.51 1.89 -20.59
C THR A 283 8.27 2.23 -21.43
N VAL A 284 7.22 1.38 -21.42
CA VAL A 284 6.05 1.55 -22.29
C VAL A 284 5.31 2.88 -22.06
N ASN A 285 5.37 3.41 -20.83
CA ASN A 285 4.76 4.69 -20.44
C ASN A 285 5.78 5.65 -19.81
N ALA A 286 7.01 5.66 -20.33
CA ALA A 286 8.06 6.56 -19.84
C ALA A 286 7.59 8.03 -19.89
N ASN A 287 7.59 8.69 -18.73
CA ASN A 287 7.09 10.07 -18.53
C ASN A 287 5.61 10.28 -18.92
N GLY A 288 4.85 9.20 -19.10
CA GLY A 288 3.44 9.27 -19.46
C GLY A 288 2.54 9.49 -18.25
N PRO A 289 1.22 9.59 -18.48
CA PRO A 289 0.26 9.78 -17.40
C PRO A 289 0.17 8.57 -16.48
N ILE A 290 -0.04 8.82 -15.19
CA ILE A 290 -0.32 7.84 -14.14
C ILE A 290 -1.83 7.79 -13.94
N TYR A 291 -2.40 6.59 -13.81
CA TYR A 291 -3.85 6.39 -13.69
C TYR A 291 -4.18 5.78 -12.34
N GLY A 292 -5.08 6.41 -11.59
CA GLY A 292 -5.54 5.96 -10.29
C GLY A 292 -6.86 5.21 -10.33
N SER A 293 -7.23 4.57 -9.22
CA SER A 293 -8.52 3.89 -9.02
C SER A 293 -9.16 4.31 -7.70
N THR A 294 -10.38 4.83 -7.78
CA THR A 294 -11.08 5.50 -6.68
C THR A 294 -12.08 4.57 -5.99
N GLU A 295 -11.60 3.42 -5.52
CA GLU A 295 -12.41 2.34 -4.94
C GLU A 295 -13.49 2.87 -3.99
N LEU A 296 -14.72 2.38 -4.13
CA LEU A 296 -15.94 2.79 -3.41
C LEU A 296 -16.37 4.26 -3.60
N SER A 297 -15.45 5.20 -3.77
CA SER A 297 -15.70 6.63 -3.58
C SER A 297 -16.30 7.34 -4.77
N THR A 298 -15.81 7.12 -5.99
CA THR A 298 -16.41 7.74 -7.19
C THR A 298 -16.14 6.89 -8.43
N ASP A 299 -16.75 7.24 -9.57
CA ASP A 299 -16.44 6.61 -10.86
C ASP A 299 -15.38 7.38 -11.66
N LEU A 300 -14.88 8.48 -11.10
CA LEU A 300 -13.85 9.29 -11.73
C LEU A 300 -12.48 8.64 -11.54
N VAL A 301 -11.86 8.25 -12.65
CA VAL A 301 -10.46 7.82 -12.73
C VAL A 301 -9.58 9.08 -12.68
N PRO A 302 -8.81 9.31 -11.61
CA PRO A 302 -7.85 10.40 -11.60
C PRO A 302 -6.65 10.05 -12.47
N VAL A 303 -6.15 11.05 -13.18
CA VAL A 303 -4.98 10.93 -14.04
C VAL A 303 -4.01 12.05 -13.72
N LEU A 304 -2.75 11.71 -13.47
CA LEU A 304 -1.66 12.65 -13.22
C LEU A 304 -0.69 12.61 -14.40
N ASP A 305 -0.43 13.76 -15.00
CA ASP A 305 0.68 13.97 -15.92
C ASP A 305 1.83 14.62 -15.14
N PRO A 306 2.83 13.81 -14.70
CA PRO A 306 3.91 14.31 -13.87
C PRO A 306 4.86 15.23 -14.64
N LYS A 307 4.89 15.14 -15.98
CA LYS A 307 5.77 15.96 -16.83
C LYS A 307 5.26 17.39 -16.98
N HIS A 308 3.95 17.56 -17.05
CA HIS A 308 3.33 18.88 -17.20
C HIS A 308 2.68 19.41 -15.92
N HIS A 309 2.78 18.68 -14.80
CA HIS A 309 2.19 19.03 -13.50
C HIS A 309 0.68 19.28 -13.61
N LYS A 310 -0.02 18.41 -14.35
CA LYS A 310 -1.47 18.49 -14.58
C LYS A 310 -2.15 17.26 -14.02
N ALA A 311 -3.36 17.45 -13.49
CA ALA A 311 -4.25 16.37 -13.14
C ALA A 311 -5.62 16.58 -13.80
N TRP A 312 -6.30 15.50 -14.17
CA TRP A 312 -7.68 15.51 -14.63
C TRP A 312 -8.37 14.20 -14.26
N GLU A 313 -9.67 14.12 -14.53
CA GLU A 313 -10.49 12.96 -14.21
C GLU A 313 -11.20 12.43 -15.47
N ILE A 314 -11.37 11.11 -15.54
CA ILE A 314 -12.09 10.42 -16.61
C ILE A 314 -13.24 9.63 -15.97
N LYS A 315 -14.48 9.85 -16.43
CA LYS A 315 -15.63 9.07 -15.93
C LYS A 315 -15.58 7.65 -16.52
N HIS A 316 -15.48 6.65 -15.64
CA HIS A 316 -15.63 5.25 -16.00
C HIS A 316 -17.12 4.89 -16.15
N PRO A 317 -17.52 4.23 -17.24
CA PRO A 317 -18.91 3.85 -17.47
C PRO A 317 -19.26 2.46 -16.92
N VAL A 318 -20.54 2.26 -16.59
CA VAL A 318 -21.15 0.93 -16.43
C VAL A 318 -22.03 0.61 -17.66
N ARG A 319 -22.24 -0.68 -17.97
CA ARG A 319 -23.15 -1.09 -19.06
C ARG A 319 -24.60 -0.90 -18.67
N ASP A 320 -24.93 -1.26 -17.44
CA ASP A 320 -26.27 -1.18 -16.89
C ASP A 320 -26.36 -0.06 -15.85
N PRO A 321 -27.17 0.99 -16.07
CA PRO A 321 -27.33 2.09 -15.13
C PRO A 321 -27.92 1.66 -13.77
N ASN A 322 -28.55 0.47 -13.69
CA ASN A 322 -29.03 -0.11 -12.43
C ASN A 322 -27.93 -0.77 -11.60
N THR A 323 -26.67 -0.73 -12.05
CA THR A 323 -25.54 -1.16 -11.24
C THR A 323 -25.53 -0.41 -9.90
N PRO A 324 -25.48 -1.11 -8.74
CA PRO A 324 -25.58 -0.47 -7.44
C PRO A 324 -24.50 0.58 -7.20
N SER A 325 -24.89 1.71 -6.60
CA SER A 325 -24.00 2.80 -6.21
C SER A 325 -23.70 2.76 -4.70
N ALA A 326 -22.48 3.11 -4.32
CA ALA A 326 -22.11 3.33 -2.91
C ALA A 326 -22.92 4.46 -2.25
N LYS A 327 -23.57 5.34 -3.04
CA LYS A 327 -24.36 6.47 -2.54
C LYS A 327 -25.51 6.04 -1.61
N THR A 328 -26.03 4.83 -1.80
CA THR A 328 -27.12 4.28 -0.99
C THR A 328 -26.64 3.46 0.20
N ASP A 329 -25.33 3.36 0.41
CA ASP A 329 -24.78 2.64 1.55
C ASP A 329 -25.17 3.32 2.86
N PRO A 330 -25.43 2.55 3.94
CA PRO A 330 -25.73 3.12 5.24
C PRO A 330 -24.55 3.93 5.77
N LEU A 331 -24.84 5.05 6.43
CA LEU A 331 -23.80 5.92 6.98
C LEU A 331 -24.21 6.53 8.32
N THR A 332 -23.20 6.77 9.16
CA THR A 332 -23.32 7.71 10.29
C THR A 332 -22.53 8.98 9.96
N PRO A 333 -22.94 10.18 10.42
CA PRO A 333 -22.25 11.42 10.06
C PRO A 333 -20.74 11.39 10.28
N SER A 334 -20.00 11.85 9.26
CA SER A 334 -18.55 12.05 9.26
C SER A 334 -18.18 13.31 10.06
N PRO A 335 -17.04 13.32 10.78
CA PRO A 335 -16.54 14.53 11.43
C PRO A 335 -16.11 15.64 10.46
N TYR A 336 -15.99 15.35 9.16
CA TYR A 336 -15.55 16.31 8.14
C TYR A 336 -16.69 16.75 7.21
N TRP A 337 -17.57 15.82 6.83
CA TRP A 337 -18.61 16.03 5.81
C TRP A 337 -20.04 15.91 6.36
N GLY A 338 -20.21 15.70 7.67
CA GLY A 338 -21.52 15.53 8.27
C GLY A 338 -22.26 14.33 7.69
N ALA A 339 -23.56 14.47 7.47
CA ALA A 339 -24.43 13.42 6.95
C ALA A 339 -24.42 13.28 5.41
N GLU A 340 -23.55 14.00 4.70
CA GLU A 340 -23.46 13.92 3.25
C GLU A 340 -22.86 12.55 2.80
N PRO A 341 -23.55 11.76 1.95
CA PRO A 341 -22.97 10.55 1.34
C PRO A 341 -21.98 10.96 0.24
N ILE A 342 -20.71 11.09 0.59
CA ILE A 342 -19.66 11.56 -0.33
C ILE A 342 -19.16 10.46 -1.28
N TRP A 343 -19.40 9.19 -0.99
CA TRP A 343 -19.11 8.10 -1.93
C TRP A 343 -20.30 7.87 -2.86
N ASP A 344 -20.06 7.85 -4.17
CA ASP A 344 -21.09 7.71 -5.19
C ASP A 344 -20.79 6.70 -6.31
N SER A 345 -19.70 5.95 -6.18
CA SER A 345 -19.23 5.00 -7.20
C SER A 345 -20.24 3.91 -7.55
N GLN A 346 -20.53 3.72 -8.84
CA GLN A 346 -21.19 2.53 -9.39
C GLN A 346 -20.16 1.51 -9.91
N SER A 347 -19.13 2.01 -10.60
CA SER A 347 -18.05 1.22 -11.21
C SER A 347 -17.15 0.56 -10.17
N ASN A 348 -17.04 1.15 -8.98
CA ASN A 348 -16.25 0.63 -7.85
C ASN A 348 -14.90 0.07 -8.31
N GLN A 349 -14.13 0.91 -9.00
CA GLN A 349 -12.89 0.51 -9.66
C GLN A 349 -11.81 0.16 -8.65
N HIS A 350 -11.04 -0.87 -8.94
CA HIS A 350 -9.85 -1.28 -8.19
C HIS A 350 -8.73 -1.53 -9.21
N ASN A 351 -7.93 -2.57 -9.02
CA ASN A 351 -6.56 -2.68 -9.48
C ASN A 351 -6.35 -2.28 -10.94
N PRO A 352 -5.76 -1.10 -11.21
CA PRO A 352 -5.37 -0.71 -12.54
C PRO A 352 -4.03 -1.38 -12.89
N MET A 353 -3.92 -1.96 -14.08
CA MET A 353 -2.65 -2.40 -14.66
C MET A 353 -2.53 -1.93 -16.09
N MET A 354 -1.31 -1.82 -16.57
CA MET A 354 -1.04 -1.37 -17.93
C MET A 354 -0.52 -2.55 -18.76
N ASP A 355 -0.99 -2.64 -20.01
CA ASP A 355 -0.48 -3.62 -20.96
C ASP A 355 0.63 -3.08 -21.86
N GLU A 356 1.17 -3.94 -22.72
CA GLU A 356 2.30 -3.61 -23.60
C GLU A 356 1.95 -2.59 -24.69
N LYS A 357 0.67 -2.21 -24.84
CA LYS A 357 0.19 -1.17 -25.75
C LYS A 357 -0.10 0.15 -25.03
N ALA A 358 0.28 0.26 -23.76
CA ALA A 358 -0.03 1.38 -22.86
C ALA A 358 -1.54 1.59 -22.62
N ARG A 359 -2.35 0.52 -22.74
CA ARG A 359 -3.77 0.57 -22.37
C ARG A 359 -3.93 0.20 -20.90
N VAL A 360 -4.89 0.85 -20.23
CA VAL A 360 -5.10 0.72 -18.79
C VAL A 360 -6.27 -0.22 -18.54
N TRP A 361 -6.03 -1.31 -17.82
CA TRP A 361 -7.01 -2.32 -17.47
C TRP A 361 -7.38 -2.19 -16.02
N PHE A 362 -8.67 -2.24 -15.70
CA PHE A 362 -9.18 -2.15 -14.34
C PHE A 362 -10.02 -3.37 -14.01
N THR A 363 -9.96 -3.82 -12.76
CA THR A 363 -11.09 -4.55 -12.18
C THR A 363 -12.18 -3.55 -11.78
N ALA A 364 -13.39 -3.70 -12.33
CA ALA A 364 -14.48 -2.75 -12.08
C ALA A 364 -15.85 -3.43 -12.27
N ARG A 365 -16.86 -2.97 -11.53
CA ARG A 365 -18.26 -3.30 -11.84
C ARG A 365 -18.60 -2.75 -13.23
N VAL A 366 -19.27 -3.58 -14.02
CA VAL A 366 -19.81 -3.17 -15.33
C VAL A 366 -21.32 -3.43 -15.43
N ARG A 367 -21.89 -4.22 -14.50
CA ARG A 367 -23.30 -4.60 -14.42
C ARG A 367 -23.67 -5.01 -12.97
N PRO A 368 -24.96 -5.21 -12.65
CA PRO A 368 -25.39 -5.83 -11.40
C PRO A 368 -24.81 -7.24 -11.17
N PRO A 369 -24.83 -7.73 -9.91
CA PRO A 369 -24.11 -8.95 -9.55
C PRO A 369 -24.61 -10.24 -10.20
N GLU A 370 -25.88 -10.34 -10.57
CA GLU A 370 -26.44 -11.57 -11.14
C GLU A 370 -25.77 -11.95 -12.45
N ASN A 371 -25.23 -13.17 -12.51
CA ASN A 371 -24.57 -13.64 -13.72
C ASN A 371 -25.56 -13.99 -14.84
N PRO A 372 -25.13 -13.86 -16.11
CA PRO A 372 -25.88 -14.40 -17.24
C PRO A 372 -25.91 -15.94 -17.20
N ASP A 373 -26.87 -16.53 -17.89
CA ASP A 373 -27.14 -17.98 -17.80
C ASP A 373 -25.98 -18.86 -18.28
N PHE A 374 -25.13 -18.36 -19.18
CA PHE A 374 -23.95 -19.10 -19.62
C PHE A 374 -22.89 -19.31 -18.52
N CYS A 375 -22.97 -18.58 -17.40
CA CYS A 375 -22.12 -18.79 -16.23
C CYS A 375 -22.67 -19.84 -15.26
N LYS A 376 -23.97 -20.16 -15.38
CA LYS A 376 -24.73 -20.95 -14.39
C LYS A 376 -24.78 -22.42 -14.76
N LYS A 377 -25.31 -23.21 -13.83
CA LYS A 377 -25.54 -24.65 -14.01
C LYS A 377 -26.44 -24.89 -15.23
N GLY A 378 -26.06 -25.84 -16.08
CA GLY A 378 -26.76 -26.17 -17.33
C GLY A 378 -26.17 -25.51 -18.58
N SER A 379 -25.20 -24.60 -18.42
CA SER A 379 -24.47 -23.99 -19.53
C SER A 379 -23.54 -24.98 -20.25
N SER A 380 -23.26 -24.71 -21.53
CA SER A 380 -22.24 -25.40 -22.32
C SER A 380 -20.81 -24.87 -22.10
N HIS A 381 -20.65 -23.74 -21.41
CA HIS A 381 -19.34 -23.15 -21.13
C HIS A 381 -18.47 -24.11 -20.29
N PRO A 382 -17.22 -24.42 -20.69
CA PRO A 382 -16.38 -25.43 -20.01
C PRO A 382 -16.26 -25.19 -18.49
N SER A 383 -15.91 -23.97 -18.08
CA SER A 383 -15.80 -23.62 -16.65
C SER A 383 -17.13 -23.73 -15.89
N ALA A 384 -18.27 -23.45 -16.52
CA ALA A 384 -19.58 -23.53 -15.87
C ALA A 384 -20.06 -24.99 -15.69
N LYS A 385 -19.61 -25.91 -16.56
CA LYS A 385 -19.82 -27.35 -16.37
C LYS A 385 -19.08 -27.89 -15.15
N VAL A 386 -17.87 -27.37 -14.91
CA VAL A 386 -17.03 -27.77 -13.77
C VAL A 386 -17.49 -27.10 -12.47
N PHE A 387 -17.68 -25.78 -12.49
CA PHE A 387 -18.01 -25.00 -11.30
C PHE A 387 -18.90 -23.80 -11.65
N PRO A 388 -20.23 -23.93 -11.68
CA PRO A 388 -21.13 -22.84 -12.05
C PRO A 388 -21.14 -21.73 -11.01
N ILE A 389 -21.22 -20.46 -11.46
CA ILE A 389 -21.21 -19.28 -10.59
C ILE A 389 -22.47 -18.45 -10.85
N ASN A 390 -23.23 -18.17 -9.78
CA ASN A 390 -24.50 -17.45 -9.88
C ASN A 390 -24.35 -15.92 -9.89
N SER A 391 -23.26 -15.39 -9.36
CA SER A 391 -23.04 -13.95 -9.25
C SER A 391 -21.56 -13.56 -9.30
N ALA A 392 -21.26 -12.39 -9.83
CA ALA A 392 -19.94 -11.76 -9.80
C ALA A 392 -20.09 -10.25 -9.59
N ASN A 393 -19.23 -9.67 -8.75
CA ASN A 393 -19.33 -8.25 -8.36
C ASN A 393 -18.52 -7.35 -9.30
N ARG A 394 -17.18 -7.39 -9.23
CA ARG A 394 -16.30 -6.71 -10.19
C ARG A 394 -15.98 -7.63 -11.37
N HIS A 395 -15.74 -7.00 -12.52
CA HIS A 395 -15.37 -7.62 -13.79
C HIS A 395 -14.12 -6.94 -14.36
N LEU A 396 -13.97 -6.89 -15.68
CA LEU A 396 -12.84 -6.26 -16.34
C LEU A 396 -13.29 -5.06 -17.16
N SER A 397 -12.41 -4.08 -17.29
CA SER A 397 -12.58 -2.97 -18.22
C SER A 397 -11.22 -2.49 -18.72
N MET A 398 -11.16 -1.99 -19.93
CA MET A 398 -9.94 -1.48 -20.55
C MET A 398 -10.20 -0.06 -21.07
N TYR A 399 -9.36 0.88 -20.68
CA TYR A 399 -9.27 2.22 -21.23
C TYR A 399 -8.10 2.30 -22.20
N ASP A 400 -8.36 2.75 -23.41
CA ASP A 400 -7.31 3.06 -24.39
C ASP A 400 -7.07 4.58 -24.42
N PRO A 401 -5.93 5.09 -23.90
CA PRO A 401 -5.62 6.51 -23.92
C PRO A 401 -5.56 7.13 -25.32
N LYS A 402 -5.26 6.34 -26.36
CA LYS A 402 -5.16 6.84 -27.75
C LYS A 402 -6.54 7.16 -28.31
N THR A 403 -7.51 6.28 -28.08
CA THR A 403 -8.88 6.45 -28.59
C THR A 403 -9.82 7.10 -27.58
N LYS A 404 -9.41 7.20 -26.31
CA LYS A 404 -10.18 7.67 -25.16
C LYS A 404 -11.46 6.87 -24.92
N LYS A 405 -11.45 5.58 -25.24
CA LYS A 405 -12.61 4.69 -25.13
C LYS A 405 -12.42 3.67 -24.03
N PHE A 406 -13.51 3.37 -23.33
CA PHE A 406 -13.62 2.20 -22.47
C PHE A 406 -14.22 1.02 -23.23
N THR A 407 -13.61 -0.15 -23.06
CA THR A 407 -14.18 -1.45 -23.38
C THR A 407 -14.50 -2.15 -22.06
N LEU A 408 -15.78 -2.29 -21.75
CA LEU A 408 -16.25 -3.01 -20.57
C LEU A 408 -16.34 -4.50 -20.92
N ILE A 409 -15.98 -5.40 -20.00
CA ILE A 409 -15.92 -6.85 -20.23
C ILE A 409 -16.61 -7.55 -19.05
N SER A 410 -17.72 -8.23 -19.31
CA SER A 410 -18.50 -8.93 -18.28
C SER A 410 -17.95 -10.34 -18.05
N THR A 411 -17.30 -10.54 -16.92
CA THR A 411 -16.82 -11.86 -16.47
C THR A 411 -17.90 -12.61 -15.68
N CYS A 412 -17.82 -13.95 -15.67
CA CYS A 412 -18.63 -14.83 -14.81
C CYS A 412 -18.11 -14.92 -13.37
N PHE A 413 -16.85 -14.56 -13.15
CA PHE A 413 -16.18 -14.59 -11.85
C PHE A 413 -15.92 -13.15 -11.37
N SER A 414 -15.89 -12.97 -10.04
CA SER A 414 -15.49 -11.68 -9.45
C SER A 414 -13.99 -11.46 -9.61
N THR A 415 -13.60 -10.21 -9.87
CA THR A 415 -12.21 -9.78 -10.03
C THR A 415 -11.76 -8.85 -8.90
N HIS A 416 -10.46 -8.80 -8.60
CA HIS A 416 -9.89 -7.88 -7.62
C HIS A 416 -8.49 -7.37 -8.01
N HIS A 417 -7.47 -8.23 -8.02
CA HIS A 417 -6.18 -7.91 -8.65
C HIS A 417 -6.09 -8.62 -10.00
N LEU A 418 -5.36 -8.04 -10.94
CA LEU A 418 -5.18 -8.57 -12.28
C LEU A 418 -3.69 -8.55 -12.67
N VAL A 419 -3.26 -9.54 -13.46
CA VAL A 419 -1.87 -9.65 -13.90
C VAL A 419 -1.80 -10.28 -15.29
N PHE A 420 -0.93 -9.77 -16.15
CA PHE A 420 -0.70 -10.33 -17.48
C PHE A 420 0.37 -11.41 -17.46
N ALA A 421 0.06 -12.57 -18.02
CA ALA A 421 1.04 -13.58 -18.36
C ALA A 421 1.89 -13.15 -19.57
N GLU A 422 3.12 -13.66 -19.63
CA GLU A 422 4.01 -13.56 -20.79
C GLU A 422 3.85 -14.79 -21.69
N ASP A 423 2.60 -15.10 -22.07
CA ASP A 423 2.25 -16.21 -22.94
C ASP A 423 1.73 -15.75 -24.32
N ALA A 424 1.53 -16.70 -25.24
CA ALA A 424 1.08 -16.42 -26.61
C ALA A 424 -0.34 -15.83 -26.72
N ASN A 425 -1.14 -15.94 -25.65
CA ASN A 425 -2.51 -15.44 -25.57
C ASN A 425 -2.61 -14.08 -24.86
N HIS A 426 -1.50 -13.62 -24.28
CA HIS A 426 -1.46 -12.53 -23.31
C HIS A 426 -2.52 -12.70 -22.23
N THR A 427 -2.60 -13.91 -21.66
CA THR A 427 -3.64 -14.28 -20.70
C THR A 427 -3.63 -13.30 -19.53
N LEU A 428 -4.80 -12.72 -19.24
CA LEU A 428 -5.00 -11.86 -18.09
C LEU A 428 -5.61 -12.70 -16.96
N TRP A 429 -4.82 -12.97 -15.93
CA TRP A 429 -5.26 -13.70 -14.74
C TRP A 429 -5.78 -12.73 -13.69
N THR A 430 -6.80 -13.16 -12.95
CA THR A 430 -7.43 -12.32 -11.92
C THR A 430 -7.63 -13.07 -10.62
N SER A 431 -7.43 -12.38 -9.52
CA SER A 431 -7.86 -12.81 -8.18
C SER A 431 -9.29 -12.36 -7.91
N ALA A 432 -9.90 -12.90 -6.86
CA ALA A 432 -11.27 -12.56 -6.44
C ALA A 432 -11.32 -11.69 -5.16
N GLY A 433 -10.16 -11.34 -4.59
CA GLY A 433 -10.06 -10.42 -3.45
C GLY A 433 -10.21 -11.06 -2.08
N GLY A 434 -10.28 -12.40 -2.02
CA GLY A 434 -10.38 -13.12 -0.76
C GLY A 434 -10.76 -14.59 -0.95
N PRO A 435 -10.61 -15.41 0.11
CA PRO A 435 -10.71 -16.86 0.02
C PRO A 435 -12.12 -17.37 -0.35
N ALA A 436 -13.15 -16.57 -0.05
CA ALA A 436 -14.56 -16.96 -0.17
C ALA A 436 -15.04 -17.25 -1.61
N SER A 437 -14.41 -16.67 -2.63
CA SER A 437 -14.79 -16.90 -4.04
C SER A 437 -14.56 -18.34 -4.50
N GLY A 438 -13.52 -18.99 -3.99
CA GLY A 438 -13.17 -20.38 -4.30
C GLY A 438 -12.68 -20.66 -5.74
N VAL A 439 -12.55 -19.64 -6.59
CA VAL A 439 -12.08 -19.78 -7.98
C VAL A 439 -10.98 -18.77 -8.36
N VAL A 440 -10.23 -19.10 -9.40
CA VAL A 440 -9.31 -18.19 -10.10
C VAL A 440 -9.79 -18.05 -11.55
N GLY A 441 -9.94 -16.82 -12.02
CA GLY A 441 -10.45 -16.50 -13.34
C GLY A 441 -9.39 -15.93 -14.28
N TRP A 442 -9.61 -16.07 -15.58
CA TRP A 442 -8.76 -15.49 -16.62
C TRP A 442 -9.53 -15.03 -17.84
N LEU A 443 -8.88 -14.16 -18.62
CA LEU A 443 -9.28 -13.74 -19.97
C LEU A 443 -8.15 -14.05 -20.95
N ASN A 444 -8.44 -14.83 -21.99
CA ASN A 444 -7.62 -14.89 -23.21
C ASN A 444 -7.77 -13.56 -23.96
N ARG A 445 -6.87 -12.62 -23.67
CA ARG A 445 -6.95 -11.26 -24.21
C ARG A 445 -6.82 -11.25 -25.73
N LYS A 446 -5.93 -12.07 -26.30
CA LYS A 446 -5.75 -12.16 -27.74
C LYS A 446 -7.06 -12.52 -28.45
N MET A 447 -7.74 -13.57 -27.99
CA MET A 447 -9.03 -13.99 -28.55
C MET A 447 -10.10 -12.90 -28.39
N PHE A 448 -10.13 -12.23 -27.24
CA PHE A 448 -11.08 -11.14 -27.01
C PHE A 448 -10.84 -9.98 -27.98
N GLU A 449 -9.60 -9.61 -28.24
CA GLU A 449 -9.25 -8.53 -29.17
C GLU A 449 -9.55 -8.89 -30.63
N GLU A 450 -9.38 -10.15 -31.00
CA GLU A 450 -9.65 -10.63 -32.36
C GLU A 450 -11.14 -10.76 -32.67
N THR A 451 -11.97 -11.10 -31.65
CA THR A 451 -13.36 -11.50 -31.87
C THR A 451 -14.40 -10.59 -31.22
N GLY A 452 -14.02 -9.85 -30.17
CA GLY A 452 -14.95 -9.14 -29.29
C GLY A 452 -15.83 -10.06 -28.42
N ASP A 453 -15.65 -11.38 -28.48
CA ASP A 453 -16.49 -12.37 -27.81
C ASP A 453 -15.98 -12.62 -26.38
N GLU A 454 -16.52 -11.88 -25.42
CA GLU A 454 -16.15 -12.02 -24.01
C GLU A 454 -16.54 -13.38 -23.40
N GLN A 455 -17.58 -14.04 -23.92
CA GLN A 455 -18.03 -15.34 -23.42
C GLN A 455 -17.01 -16.43 -23.78
N LYS A 456 -16.54 -16.45 -25.03
CA LYS A 456 -15.54 -17.45 -25.46
C LYS A 456 -14.14 -17.16 -24.92
N SER A 457 -13.85 -15.89 -24.64
CA SER A 457 -12.50 -15.47 -24.27
C SER A 457 -12.20 -15.62 -22.78
N GLN A 458 -13.15 -16.03 -21.94
CA GLN A 458 -12.96 -16.11 -20.50
C GLN A 458 -13.04 -17.55 -19.98
N GLY A 459 -12.49 -17.77 -18.79
CA GLY A 459 -12.66 -19.02 -18.06
C GLY A 459 -12.32 -18.86 -16.58
N TRP A 460 -12.70 -19.86 -15.79
CA TRP A 460 -12.36 -19.94 -14.37
C TRP A 460 -12.21 -21.39 -13.93
N THR A 461 -11.56 -21.58 -12.79
CA THR A 461 -11.31 -22.91 -12.25
C THR A 461 -11.36 -22.87 -10.72
N PRO A 462 -11.95 -23.89 -10.06
CA PRO A 462 -11.83 -24.04 -8.62
C PRO A 462 -10.40 -24.43 -8.22
N LEU A 463 -10.04 -24.17 -6.97
CA LEU A 463 -8.76 -24.62 -6.40
C LEU A 463 -8.90 -26.04 -5.85
N ILE A 464 -8.25 -27.00 -6.51
CA ILE A 464 -8.31 -28.42 -6.20
C ILE A 464 -6.91 -28.91 -5.82
N LEU A 465 -6.77 -29.46 -4.62
CA LEU A 465 -5.55 -30.13 -4.17
C LEU A 465 -5.58 -31.59 -4.63
N ASP A 466 -4.52 -32.00 -5.33
CA ASP A 466 -4.26 -33.39 -5.73
C ASP A 466 -3.94 -34.23 -4.48
N THR A 467 -5.00 -34.64 -3.78
CA THR A 467 -4.88 -35.26 -2.45
C THR A 467 -4.57 -36.74 -2.57
N ASN A 468 -4.91 -37.36 -3.70
CA ASN A 468 -4.56 -38.75 -4.01
C ASN A 468 -3.16 -38.88 -4.64
N GLY A 469 -2.55 -37.78 -5.09
CA GLY A 469 -1.16 -37.67 -5.52
C GLY A 469 -0.86 -38.22 -6.91
N ASN A 470 -1.86 -38.32 -7.79
CA ASN A 470 -1.71 -38.96 -9.10
C ASN A 470 -1.37 -37.99 -10.25
N GLY A 471 -1.27 -36.70 -9.97
CA GLY A 471 -0.94 -35.63 -10.90
C GLY A 471 -2.06 -35.23 -11.85
N LYS A 472 -3.32 -35.65 -11.59
CA LYS A 472 -4.50 -35.33 -12.39
C LYS A 472 -5.61 -34.82 -11.49
N ARG A 473 -6.42 -33.91 -12.02
CA ARG A 473 -7.65 -33.49 -11.34
C ARG A 473 -8.69 -34.60 -11.46
N ASP A 474 -9.10 -35.15 -10.32
CA ASP A 474 -10.13 -36.17 -10.21
C ASP A 474 -11.43 -35.60 -9.60
N GLU A 475 -12.39 -36.49 -9.33
CA GLU A 475 -13.52 -36.16 -8.45
C GLU A 475 -12.98 -35.70 -7.09
N TRP A 476 -13.60 -34.66 -6.52
CA TRP A 476 -13.14 -34.06 -5.25
C TRP A 476 -14.23 -34.06 -4.17
N VAL A 477 -13.76 -33.95 -2.92
CA VAL A 477 -14.60 -33.58 -1.77
C VAL A 477 -14.59 -32.07 -1.56
N GLU A 478 -15.69 -31.54 -1.01
CA GLU A 478 -15.87 -30.12 -0.73
C GLU A 478 -15.08 -29.65 0.51
N PRO A 479 -14.81 -28.34 0.69
CA PRO A 479 -13.94 -27.85 1.76
C PRO A 479 -14.35 -28.28 3.17
N ASN A 480 -15.66 -28.37 3.43
CA ASN A 480 -16.24 -28.76 4.71
C ASN A 480 -16.39 -30.29 4.89
N GLN A 481 -15.97 -31.08 3.91
CA GLN A 481 -15.99 -32.54 3.98
C GLN A 481 -14.63 -33.09 4.43
N ALA A 482 -14.67 -34.25 5.07
CA ALA A 482 -13.47 -35.00 5.43
C ALA A 482 -12.67 -35.37 4.17
N VAL A 483 -11.35 -35.45 4.31
CA VAL A 483 -10.48 -35.94 3.23
C VAL A 483 -10.85 -37.39 2.90
N ASP A 484 -11.02 -37.69 1.62
CA ASP A 484 -11.14 -39.04 1.07
C ASP A 484 -9.84 -39.36 0.32
N PRO A 485 -9.04 -40.34 0.76
CA PRO A 485 -7.76 -40.67 0.12
C PRO A 485 -7.84 -41.10 -1.36
N THR A 486 -9.05 -41.40 -1.86
CA THR A 486 -9.29 -41.79 -3.25
C THR A 486 -9.68 -40.62 -4.15
N LYS A 487 -9.89 -39.43 -3.56
CA LYS A 487 -10.39 -38.24 -4.23
C LYS A 487 -9.47 -37.05 -4.00
N ASP A 488 -9.66 -36.03 -4.81
CA ASP A 488 -9.07 -34.72 -4.59
C ASP A 488 -9.84 -33.93 -3.52
N LYS A 489 -9.30 -32.78 -3.12
CA LYS A 489 -9.98 -31.88 -2.18
C LYS A 489 -10.05 -30.46 -2.74
N ARG A 490 -11.25 -29.91 -2.82
CA ARG A 490 -11.44 -28.49 -3.08
C ARG A 490 -11.12 -27.67 -1.83
N VAL A 491 -10.42 -26.55 -2.01
CA VAL A 491 -10.13 -25.59 -0.94
C VAL A 491 -10.73 -24.22 -1.22
N ALA A 492 -11.18 -23.55 -0.15
CA ALA A 492 -11.61 -22.15 -0.19
C ALA A 492 -10.41 -21.24 0.09
N ALA A 493 -9.48 -21.16 -0.86
CA ALA A 493 -8.23 -20.43 -0.75
C ALA A 493 -8.01 -19.48 -1.95
N ALA A 494 -9.10 -18.91 -2.46
CA ALA A 494 -9.04 -17.99 -3.60
C ALA A 494 -8.18 -16.75 -3.27
N PHE A 495 -7.58 -16.21 -4.32
CA PHE A 495 -6.46 -15.30 -4.17
C PHE A 495 -6.92 -13.89 -3.75
N TYR A 496 -6.12 -13.24 -2.89
CA TYR A 496 -6.07 -11.80 -2.73
C TYR A 496 -5.07 -11.22 -3.73
N GLY A 497 -3.75 -11.30 -3.49
CA GLY A 497 -2.71 -10.95 -4.45
C GLY A 497 -2.53 -12.04 -5.49
N ILE A 498 -2.08 -11.70 -6.71
CA ILE A 498 -1.89 -12.65 -7.80
C ILE A 498 -0.65 -12.29 -8.64
N ALA A 499 0.10 -13.30 -9.04
CA ALA A 499 1.24 -13.18 -9.93
C ALA A 499 1.35 -14.42 -10.84
N VAL A 500 2.05 -14.29 -11.97
CA VAL A 500 2.31 -15.41 -12.89
C VAL A 500 3.81 -15.62 -12.96
N SER A 501 4.24 -16.86 -12.73
CA SER A 501 5.64 -17.26 -12.86
C SER A 501 6.08 -17.16 -14.32
N PRO A 502 7.12 -16.36 -14.63
CA PRO A 502 7.67 -16.29 -15.99
C PRO A 502 8.48 -17.55 -16.36
N VAL A 503 8.76 -18.43 -15.38
CA VAL A 503 9.61 -19.62 -15.58
C VAL A 503 8.80 -20.80 -16.11
N ASP A 504 7.59 -21.02 -15.56
CA ASP A 504 6.78 -22.20 -15.85
C ASP A 504 5.30 -21.88 -16.14
N GLY A 505 4.90 -20.61 -16.10
CA GLY A 505 3.51 -20.19 -16.34
C GLY A 505 2.54 -20.53 -15.20
N SER A 506 3.02 -21.04 -14.06
CA SER A 506 2.18 -21.27 -12.88
C SER A 506 1.66 -19.94 -12.32
N VAL A 507 0.43 -19.96 -11.81
CA VAL A 507 -0.23 -18.79 -11.22
C VAL A 507 -0.11 -18.89 -9.72
N TRP A 508 0.39 -17.85 -9.07
CA TRP A 508 0.57 -17.79 -7.63
C TRP A 508 -0.34 -16.74 -7.03
N GLY A 509 -0.87 -17.01 -5.84
CA GLY A 509 -1.64 -16.03 -5.11
C GLY A 509 -1.49 -16.13 -3.61
N SER A 510 -1.65 -14.99 -2.93
CA SER A 510 -1.82 -14.97 -1.48
C SER A 510 -3.26 -15.32 -1.12
N SER A 511 -3.46 -16.22 -0.17
CA SER A 511 -4.76 -16.49 0.43
C SER A 511 -4.79 -15.96 1.85
N GLN A 512 -5.64 -14.96 2.07
CA GLN A 512 -5.89 -14.39 3.39
C GLN A 512 -6.58 -15.41 4.30
N GLY A 513 -6.41 -15.23 5.61
CA GLY A 513 -6.92 -16.13 6.64
C GLY A 513 -5.92 -16.24 7.77
N PHE A 514 -6.21 -17.08 8.76
CA PHE A 514 -5.27 -17.41 9.82
C PHE A 514 -5.16 -18.93 10.01
N PRO A 515 -3.94 -19.51 9.91
CA PRO A 515 -2.78 -18.89 9.27
C PRO A 515 -3.09 -18.51 7.80
N SER A 516 -2.47 -17.46 7.29
CA SER A 516 -2.51 -17.19 5.84
C SER A 516 -1.67 -18.20 5.07
N SER A 517 -1.87 -18.27 3.75
CA SER A 517 -1.10 -19.16 2.89
C SER A 517 -0.75 -18.52 1.56
N ILE A 518 0.24 -19.12 0.88
CA ILE A 518 0.44 -18.95 -0.56
C ILE A 518 -0.16 -20.16 -1.26
N VAL A 519 -0.80 -19.92 -2.41
CA VAL A 519 -1.34 -20.96 -3.26
C VAL A 519 -0.67 -20.89 -4.62
N ARG A 520 -0.15 -22.02 -5.09
CA ARG A 520 0.29 -22.20 -6.47
C ARG A 520 -0.83 -22.91 -7.23
N LEU A 521 -1.18 -22.41 -8.39
CA LEU A 521 -2.10 -23.02 -9.34
C LEU A 521 -1.32 -23.36 -10.60
N ASN A 522 -1.23 -24.65 -10.91
CA ASN A 522 -0.78 -25.13 -12.21
C ASN A 522 -2.00 -25.16 -13.15
N PRO A 523 -2.07 -24.30 -14.19
CA PRO A 523 -3.23 -24.27 -15.08
C PRO A 523 -3.41 -25.55 -15.91
N GLY A 524 -2.33 -26.28 -16.20
CA GLY A 524 -2.39 -27.40 -17.14
C GLY A 524 -2.81 -26.98 -18.57
N PRO A 525 -3.06 -27.94 -19.47
CA PRO A 525 -3.40 -27.66 -20.86
C PRO A 525 -4.85 -27.16 -21.06
N ASN A 526 -5.77 -27.50 -20.15
CA ASN A 526 -7.14 -26.98 -20.12
C ASN A 526 -7.47 -26.50 -18.70
N PRO A 527 -7.25 -25.21 -18.38
CA PRO A 527 -7.34 -24.73 -17.00
C PRO A 527 -8.71 -24.92 -16.33
N SER A 528 -9.79 -24.98 -17.12
CA SER A 528 -11.13 -25.24 -16.57
C SER A 528 -11.24 -26.63 -15.95
N GLU A 529 -10.61 -27.63 -16.56
CA GLU A 529 -10.83 -29.05 -16.27
C GLU A 529 -9.63 -29.74 -15.63
N THR A 530 -8.41 -29.21 -15.79
CA THR A 530 -7.17 -29.92 -15.46
C THR A 530 -6.30 -29.22 -14.43
N ALA A 531 -6.63 -28.01 -14.01
CA ALA A 531 -5.75 -27.25 -13.13
C ALA A 531 -5.60 -27.90 -11.74
N LEU A 532 -4.41 -27.83 -11.15
CA LEU A 532 -4.16 -28.35 -9.80
C LEU A 532 -3.55 -27.25 -8.93
N ALA A 533 -3.92 -27.24 -7.66
CA ALA A 533 -3.44 -26.30 -6.69
C ALA A 533 -2.54 -26.97 -5.66
N GLU A 534 -1.57 -26.21 -5.16
CA GLU A 534 -0.74 -26.54 -4.01
C GLU A 534 -0.90 -25.39 -3.00
N LEU A 535 -0.98 -25.71 -1.71
CA LEU A 535 -1.21 -24.74 -0.65
C LEU A 535 -0.06 -24.80 0.37
N TYR A 536 0.52 -23.64 0.65
CA TYR A 536 1.67 -23.45 1.51
C TYR A 536 1.28 -22.53 2.67
N GLU A 537 0.99 -23.11 3.83
CA GLU A 537 0.71 -22.34 5.05
C GLU A 537 1.99 -21.68 5.60
N VAL A 538 1.84 -20.50 6.20
CA VAL A 538 2.97 -19.83 6.85
C VAL A 538 3.40 -20.55 8.13
N PRO A 539 4.71 -20.54 8.46
CA PRO A 539 5.22 -21.16 9.67
C PRO A 539 4.87 -20.33 10.92
N LEU A 540 3.73 -20.65 11.54
CA LEU A 540 3.25 -20.00 12.78
C LEU A 540 4.25 -20.09 13.93
N ASP A 541 4.96 -21.21 14.02
CA ASP A 541 6.02 -21.47 15.00
C ASP A 541 7.23 -20.53 14.84
N ALA A 542 7.49 -20.08 13.61
CA ALA A 542 8.49 -19.04 13.31
C ALA A 542 7.94 -17.60 13.46
N GLY A 543 6.72 -17.43 13.97
CA GLY A 543 6.09 -16.12 14.20
C GLY A 543 5.46 -15.47 12.97
N ALA A 544 5.38 -16.20 11.85
CA ALA A 544 4.68 -15.77 10.64
C ALA A 544 3.20 -16.11 10.73
N TYR A 545 2.29 -15.18 10.41
CA TYR A 545 0.86 -15.45 10.56
C TYR A 545 -0.05 -14.90 9.47
N GLY A 546 0.38 -13.83 8.79
CA GLY A 546 -0.47 -13.12 7.85
C GLY A 546 0.25 -12.83 6.54
N ILE A 547 -0.40 -13.11 5.42
CA ILE A 547 0.04 -12.71 4.09
C ILE A 547 -1.06 -11.89 3.44
N ARG A 548 -0.70 -10.72 2.91
CA ARG A 548 -1.59 -9.92 2.06
C ARG A 548 -0.94 -9.60 0.73
N GLY A 549 0.17 -8.87 0.74
CA GLY A 549 0.99 -8.63 -0.45
C GLY A 549 1.86 -9.83 -0.81
N MET A 550 1.95 -10.14 -2.09
CA MET A 550 2.88 -11.11 -2.64
C MET A 550 3.26 -10.72 -4.07
N ASP A 551 4.44 -11.13 -4.53
CA ASP A 551 4.82 -11.02 -5.93
C ASP A 551 5.85 -12.11 -6.30
N ILE A 552 6.08 -12.31 -7.59
CA ILE A 552 7.08 -13.23 -8.13
C ILE A 552 8.15 -12.45 -8.91
N ASP A 553 9.40 -12.84 -8.72
CA ASP A 553 10.52 -12.28 -9.47
C ASP A 553 10.78 -13.04 -10.79
N ARG A 554 11.76 -12.55 -11.57
CA ARG A 554 12.11 -13.12 -12.87
C ARG A 554 12.72 -14.53 -12.79
N ASN A 555 13.14 -14.97 -11.61
CA ASN A 555 13.70 -16.30 -11.38
C ASN A 555 12.65 -17.28 -10.84
N GLY A 556 11.38 -16.86 -10.73
CA GLY A 556 10.30 -17.68 -10.19
C GLY A 556 10.28 -17.74 -8.66
N VAL A 557 11.00 -16.86 -7.96
CA VAL A 557 10.98 -16.81 -6.49
C VAL A 557 9.78 -15.98 -6.04
N VAL A 558 8.98 -16.58 -5.15
CA VAL A 558 7.83 -15.93 -4.52
C VAL A 558 8.30 -15.12 -3.31
N TRP A 559 7.96 -13.83 -3.33
CA TRP A 559 8.23 -12.88 -2.25
C TRP A 559 6.92 -12.49 -1.56
N SER A 560 6.90 -12.50 -0.23
CA SER A 560 5.72 -12.14 0.53
C SER A 560 6.05 -11.59 1.91
N SER A 561 5.19 -10.72 2.43
CA SER A 561 5.27 -10.24 3.82
C SER A 561 4.54 -11.22 4.75
N LEU A 562 5.21 -11.64 5.82
CA LEU A 562 4.70 -12.66 6.76
C LEU A 562 3.97 -12.06 7.98
N SER A 563 3.77 -10.74 7.97
CA SER A 563 3.20 -9.96 9.07
C SER A 563 3.94 -10.10 10.41
N SER A 564 5.13 -10.70 10.42
CA SER A 564 5.93 -11.05 11.61
C SER A 564 6.78 -9.91 12.19
N GLY A 565 6.58 -8.67 11.71
CA GLY A 565 7.33 -7.48 12.15
C GLY A 565 6.77 -6.82 13.41
N HIS A 566 7.62 -6.01 14.07
CA HIS A 566 7.30 -5.25 15.29
C HIS A 566 6.12 -4.31 15.12
#